data_AF-A0A293MDA4-F1
#
_entry.id   AF-A0A293MDA4-F1
#
_cell.length_a   1.000
_cell.length_b   1.000
_cell.length_c   1.000
_cell.angle_alpha   90.00
_cell.angle_beta   90.00
_cell.angle_gamma   90.00
#
_symmetry.space_group_name_H-M   'P 1'
#
loop_
_entity.id
_entity.type
_entity.pdbx_description
1 polymer ?
#
loop_
_entity_poly.entity_id
_entity_poly.type
_entity_poly.pdbx_seq_one_letter_code
_entity_poly.pdbx_strand_id
1 'polypeptide(L)'
;MQVILQLTFQQAARGVNKDVSVNILDTCPRCSGARCEPGSKAVRCPYCNGSGMETVSTGPFVMRSTCRHCHGTRMHIRYPCNECNGKGTTVQRKMVTVPVPAGVEDGQTVRMQVGKKDLFITFKVTQSDYFKRDGADVHTEAAISLSQAVLGGTVRVQGIYEDIMLQIPANTSSHTRIRLAGKGIKRMKSSGYGDHYVTVKVVIPK
;
A
#
# COMPACT_ATOMS: atom_id res chain seq x y z
N MET A 1 2.20 11.22 3.09
CA MET A 1 0.79 10.75 3.13
C MET A 1 0.81 9.28 3.51
N GLN A 2 -0.03 8.83 4.44
CA GLN A 2 -0.08 7.43 4.88
C GLN A 2 -1.27 6.71 4.27
N VAL A 3 -1.05 5.49 3.80
CA VAL A 3 -2.08 4.62 3.21
C VAL A 3 -1.96 3.25 3.86
N ILE A 4 -3.09 2.69 4.30
CA ILE A 4 -3.12 1.35 4.88
C ILE A 4 -3.59 0.38 3.81
N LEU A 5 -2.81 -0.66 3.56
CA LEU A 5 -3.09 -1.66 2.54
C LEU A 5 -3.34 -3.00 3.22
N GLN A 6 -4.60 -3.46 3.15
CA GLN A 6 -5.00 -4.76 3.67
C GLN A 6 -4.59 -5.88 2.71
N LEU A 7 -3.91 -6.89 3.25
CA LEU A 7 -3.40 -8.05 2.53
C LEU A 7 -3.89 -9.32 3.19
N THR A 8 -4.17 -10.34 2.39
CA THR A 8 -4.32 -11.69 2.93
C THR A 8 -2.96 -12.28 3.27
N PHE A 9 -2.94 -13.28 4.16
CA PHE A 9 -1.72 -14.01 4.51
C PHE A 9 -0.95 -14.50 3.28
N GLN A 10 -1.66 -15.10 2.32
CA GLN A 10 -1.07 -15.64 1.10
C GLN A 10 -0.48 -14.55 0.19
N GLN A 11 -1.16 -13.40 0.07
CA GLN A 11 -0.62 -12.25 -0.66
C GLN A 11 0.64 -11.69 0.00
N ALA A 12 0.65 -11.59 1.32
CA ALA A 12 1.81 -11.12 2.08
C ALA A 12 3.01 -12.08 1.95
N ALA A 13 2.75 -13.39 1.96
CA ALA A 13 3.78 -14.41 1.83
C ALA A 13 4.37 -14.51 0.41
N ARG A 14 3.52 -14.46 -0.63
CA ARG A 14 3.96 -14.55 -2.03
C ARG A 14 4.54 -13.25 -2.58
N GLY A 15 4.08 -12.11 -2.08
CA GLY A 15 4.24 -10.82 -2.73
C GLY A 15 3.25 -10.65 -3.89
N VAL A 16 2.74 -9.44 -4.07
CA VAL A 16 1.76 -9.12 -5.12
C VAL A 16 1.86 -7.65 -5.49
N ASN A 17 1.57 -7.31 -6.74
CA ASN A 17 1.37 -5.93 -7.13
C ASN A 17 -0.10 -5.58 -6.93
N LYS A 18 -0.39 -4.59 -6.10
CA LYS A 18 -1.77 -4.17 -5.82
C LYS A 18 -1.97 -2.72 -6.23
N ASP A 19 -2.99 -2.47 -7.03
CA ASP A 19 -3.35 -1.12 -7.42
C ASP A 19 -4.15 -0.44 -6.31
N VAL A 20 -3.72 0.76 -5.94
CA VAL A 20 -4.38 1.57 -4.92
C VAL A 20 -4.72 2.93 -5.51
N SER A 21 -5.97 3.34 -5.35
CA SER A 21 -6.41 4.69 -5.71
C SER A 21 -6.00 5.66 -4.62
N VAL A 22 -5.07 6.56 -4.92
CA VAL A 22 -4.62 7.61 -4.00
C VAL A 22 -5.06 8.97 -4.51
N ASN A 23 -5.51 9.82 -3.58
CA ASN A 23 -5.86 11.20 -3.87
C ASN A 23 -4.59 12.04 -3.72
N ILE A 24 -4.06 12.54 -4.84
CA ILE A 24 -2.89 13.41 -4.86
C ILE A 24 -3.28 14.81 -5.31
N LEU A 25 -2.58 15.82 -4.79
CA LEU A 25 -2.67 17.17 -5.33
C LEU A 25 -1.80 17.19 -6.58
N ASP A 26 -2.43 17.38 -7.73
CA ASP A 26 -1.74 17.52 -9.00
C ASP A 26 -2.16 18.82 -9.69
N THR A 27 -1.48 19.13 -10.78
CA THR A 27 -1.79 20.28 -11.62
C THR A 27 -3.24 20.17 -12.12
N CYS A 28 -4.00 21.26 -12.00
CA CYS A 28 -5.39 21.26 -12.44
C CYS A 28 -5.47 20.94 -13.94
N PRO A 29 -6.23 19.91 -14.37
CA PRO A 29 -6.27 19.48 -15.76
C PRO A 29 -6.97 20.49 -16.67
N ARG A 30 -7.97 21.23 -16.16
CA ARG A 30 -8.65 22.28 -16.94
C ARG A 30 -7.77 23.47 -17.26
N CYS A 31 -7.01 24.00 -16.28
CA CYS A 31 -6.18 25.19 -16.49
C CYS A 31 -4.69 24.89 -16.67
N SER A 32 -4.25 23.64 -16.59
CA SER A 32 -2.83 23.22 -16.66
C SER A 32 -1.90 24.05 -15.77
N GLY A 33 -2.38 24.42 -14.58
CA GLY A 33 -1.63 25.26 -13.63
C GLY A 33 -1.66 26.77 -13.87
N ALA A 34 -2.32 27.25 -14.93
CA ALA A 34 -2.45 28.68 -15.25
C ALA A 34 -3.36 29.47 -14.29
N ARG A 35 -4.16 28.77 -13.48
CA ARG A 35 -5.10 29.33 -12.47
C ARG A 35 -6.28 30.13 -13.05
N CYS A 36 -6.29 30.40 -14.35
CA CYS A 36 -7.36 31.08 -15.06
C CYS A 36 -8.24 30.11 -15.87
N GLU A 37 -9.47 30.50 -16.15
CA GLU A 37 -10.39 29.74 -16.99
C GLU A 37 -9.83 29.60 -18.42
N PRO A 38 -9.95 28.43 -19.09
CA PRO A 38 -9.50 28.25 -20.47
C PRO A 38 -10.10 29.31 -21.40
N GLY A 39 -9.25 29.97 -22.20
CA GLY A 39 -9.64 31.11 -23.05
C GLY A 39 -9.50 32.48 -22.39
N SER A 40 -9.36 32.56 -21.08
CA SER A 40 -8.98 33.79 -20.37
C SER A 40 -7.47 33.83 -20.13
N LYS A 41 -6.90 35.03 -20.04
CA LYS A 41 -5.47 35.24 -19.77
C LYS A 41 -5.28 35.92 -18.41
N ALA A 42 -4.27 35.49 -17.68
CA ALA A 42 -3.79 36.20 -16.52
C ALA A 42 -3.14 37.52 -16.97
N VAL A 43 -3.60 38.65 -16.43
CA VAL A 43 -3.08 39.97 -16.76
C VAL A 43 -2.12 40.39 -15.66
N ARG A 44 -1.09 41.19 -15.98
CA ARG A 44 -0.22 41.80 -14.96
C ARG A 44 -1.09 42.53 -13.94
N CYS A 45 -0.85 42.32 -12.65
CA CYS A 45 -1.69 42.91 -11.61
C CYS A 45 -1.61 44.44 -11.66
N PRO A 46 -2.71 45.16 -11.91
CA PRO A 46 -2.70 46.62 -12.05
C PRO A 46 -2.46 47.33 -10.71
N TYR A 47 -2.88 46.72 -9.60
CA TYR A 47 -2.75 47.30 -8.25
C TYR A 47 -1.31 47.32 -7.74
N CYS A 48 -0.52 46.30 -8.08
CA CYS A 48 0.88 46.20 -7.66
C CYS A 48 1.86 46.37 -8.84
N ASN A 49 1.37 46.65 -10.06
CA ASN A 49 2.17 46.64 -11.30
C ASN A 49 3.11 45.43 -11.40
N GLY A 50 2.63 44.25 -11.02
CA GLY A 50 3.44 43.02 -11.03
C GLY A 50 4.56 42.92 -9.97
N SER A 51 4.62 43.80 -8.97
CA SER A 51 5.56 43.68 -7.84
C SER A 51 5.20 42.52 -6.89
N GLY A 52 3.91 42.17 -6.80
CA GLY A 52 3.38 41.18 -5.86
C GLY A 52 3.21 41.72 -4.43
N MET A 53 3.58 42.97 -4.17
CA MET A 53 3.52 43.61 -2.86
C MET A 53 2.83 44.98 -2.97
N GLU A 54 2.12 45.37 -1.92
CA GLU A 54 1.51 46.70 -1.78
C GLU A 54 2.01 47.37 -0.51
N THR A 55 2.12 48.69 -0.54
CA THR A 55 2.48 49.48 0.64
C THR A 55 1.19 49.95 1.30
N VAL A 56 0.94 49.50 2.54
CA VAL A 56 -0.19 49.93 3.34
C VAL A 56 0.32 50.92 4.38
N SER A 57 -0.15 52.15 4.32
CA SER A 57 0.12 53.20 5.30
C SER A 57 -1.09 53.35 6.22
N THR A 58 -0.95 52.95 7.48
CA THR A 58 -1.96 53.19 8.52
C THR A 58 -1.34 54.13 9.55
N GLY A 59 -1.64 55.42 9.44
CA GLY A 59 -1.06 56.46 10.29
C GLY A 59 0.46 56.62 10.07
N PRO A 60 1.27 56.84 11.13
CA PRO A 60 2.72 57.06 11.01
C PRO A 60 3.50 55.80 10.63
N PHE A 61 2.85 54.64 10.50
CA PHE A 61 3.48 53.37 10.17
C PHE A 61 3.22 52.99 8.71
N VAL A 62 4.31 52.77 7.97
CA VAL A 62 4.30 52.28 6.59
C VAL A 62 4.74 50.82 6.61
N MET A 63 3.86 49.92 6.19
CA MET A 63 4.16 48.49 6.14
C MET A 63 4.02 47.97 4.71
N ARG A 64 5.01 47.22 4.24
CA ARG A 64 4.93 46.52 2.97
C ARG A 64 4.27 45.16 3.21
N SER A 65 3.14 44.92 2.57
CA SER A 65 2.39 43.66 2.66
C SER A 65 2.27 42.99 1.30
N THR A 66 1.83 41.74 1.27
CA THR A 66 1.50 41.05 0.02
C THR A 66 0.30 41.73 -0.63
N CYS A 67 0.35 41.92 -1.95
CA CYS A 67 -0.74 42.59 -2.68
C CYS A 67 -2.06 41.83 -2.44
N ARG A 68 -3.09 42.53 -1.96
CA ARG A 68 -4.38 41.92 -1.59
C ARG A 68 -5.14 41.33 -2.78
N HIS A 69 -4.83 41.79 -3.99
CA HIS A 69 -5.50 41.39 -5.23
C HIS A 69 -4.81 40.26 -5.98
N CYS A 70 -3.48 40.11 -5.87
CA CYS A 70 -2.76 39.02 -6.53
C CYS A 70 -2.14 38.01 -5.55
N HIS A 71 -2.20 38.25 -4.24
CA HIS A 71 -1.63 37.39 -3.21
C HIS A 71 -0.18 36.98 -3.50
N GLY A 72 0.62 37.92 -4.02
CA GLY A 72 2.03 37.68 -4.37
C GLY A 72 2.28 37.00 -5.72
N THR A 73 1.23 36.58 -6.45
CA THR A 73 1.39 35.93 -7.77
C THR A 73 1.78 36.87 -8.90
N ARG A 74 1.79 38.20 -8.65
CA ARG A 74 2.10 39.28 -9.61
C ARG A 74 1.12 39.40 -10.79
N MET A 75 0.17 38.48 -10.89
CA MET A 75 -0.84 38.43 -11.94
C MET A 75 -2.24 38.55 -11.33
N HIS A 76 -3.11 39.32 -11.99
CA HIS A 76 -4.51 39.45 -11.65
C HIS A 76 -5.33 38.54 -12.56
N ILE A 77 -6.03 37.59 -11.95
CA ILE A 77 -6.86 36.60 -12.64
C ILE A 77 -8.31 37.10 -12.56
N ARG A 78 -8.85 37.62 -13.68
CA ARG A 78 -10.24 38.10 -13.73
C ARG A 78 -11.26 36.95 -13.66
N TYR A 79 -10.94 35.84 -14.32
CA TYR A 79 -11.76 34.64 -14.37
C TYR A 79 -10.97 33.48 -13.79
N PRO A 80 -11.08 33.20 -12.48
CA PRO A 80 -10.40 32.06 -11.88
C PRO A 80 -10.93 30.76 -12.49
N CYS A 81 -10.06 29.76 -12.61
CA CYS A 81 -10.48 28.46 -13.11
C CYS A 81 -11.54 27.86 -12.19
N ASN A 82 -12.68 27.47 -12.76
CA ASN A 82 -13.82 26.93 -12.01
C ASN A 82 -13.52 25.62 -11.27
N GLU A 83 -12.57 24.82 -11.77
CA GLU A 83 -12.23 23.53 -11.17
C GLU A 83 -11.28 23.68 -9.97
N CYS A 84 -10.32 24.62 -10.04
CA CYS A 84 -9.31 24.82 -8.99
C CYS A 84 -9.51 26.07 -8.15
N ASN A 85 -10.53 26.89 -8.45
CA ASN A 85 -10.82 28.18 -7.82
C ASN A 85 -9.56 29.06 -7.72
N GLY A 86 -8.78 29.15 -8.80
CA GLY A 86 -7.56 29.96 -8.85
C GLY A 86 -6.33 29.37 -8.13
N LYS A 87 -6.41 28.15 -7.57
CA LYS A 87 -5.27 27.49 -6.88
C LYS A 87 -4.24 26.91 -7.86
N GLY A 88 -4.68 26.52 -9.06
CA GLY A 88 -3.84 25.88 -10.09
C GLY A 88 -3.53 24.40 -9.82
N THR A 89 -4.03 23.84 -8.72
CA THR A 89 -3.92 22.44 -8.36
C THR A 89 -5.30 21.91 -7.93
N THR A 90 -5.59 20.67 -8.26
CA THR A 90 -6.82 19.97 -7.83
C THR A 90 -6.47 18.59 -7.28
N VAL A 91 -7.36 18.06 -6.43
CA VAL A 91 -7.19 16.70 -5.90
C VAL A 91 -7.62 15.72 -6.99
N GLN A 92 -6.65 15.00 -7.53
CA GLN A 92 -6.85 14.00 -8.57
C GLN A 92 -6.72 12.60 -7.96
N ARG A 93 -7.66 11.71 -8.31
CA ARG A 93 -7.58 10.29 -7.94
C ARG A 93 -6.71 9.59 -8.97
N LYS A 94 -5.52 9.13 -8.56
CA LYS A 94 -4.59 8.39 -9.40
C LYS A 94 -4.47 6.95 -8.91
N MET A 95 -4.53 6.00 -9.84
CA MET A 95 -4.19 4.61 -9.53
C MET A 95 -2.67 4.48 -9.50
N VAL A 96 -2.15 3.94 -8.40
CA VAL A 96 -0.74 3.67 -8.21
C VAL A 96 -0.59 2.18 -7.93
N THR A 97 0.23 1.51 -8.72
CA THR A 97 0.61 0.12 -8.47
C THR A 97 1.64 0.07 -7.36
N VAL A 98 1.27 -0.53 -6.25
CA VAL A 98 2.14 -0.72 -5.09
C VAL A 98 2.73 -2.12 -5.15
N PRO A 99 4.07 -2.26 -5.31
CA PRO A 99 4.71 -3.56 -5.23
C PRO A 99 4.78 -4.00 -3.75
N VAL A 100 4.13 -5.12 -3.43
CA VAL A 100 4.23 -5.76 -2.13
C VAL A 100 5.35 -6.79 -2.18
N PRO A 101 6.47 -6.58 -1.47
CA PRO A 101 7.54 -7.57 -1.42
C PRO A 101 7.07 -8.85 -0.72
N ALA A 102 7.57 -9.99 -1.21
CA ALA A 102 7.28 -11.29 -0.60
C ALA A 102 7.84 -11.36 0.84
N GLY A 103 7.04 -11.91 1.75
CA GLY A 103 7.41 -12.08 3.15
C GLY A 103 7.16 -10.87 4.04
N VAL A 104 6.32 -9.92 3.60
CA VAL A 104 5.93 -8.73 4.38
C VAL A 104 5.26 -9.12 5.69
N GLU A 105 5.61 -8.42 6.77
CA GLU A 105 5.05 -8.62 8.10
C GLU A 105 3.89 -7.65 8.37
N ASP A 106 3.03 -8.00 9.33
CA ASP A 106 1.95 -7.11 9.76
C ASP A 106 2.52 -5.83 10.39
N GLY A 107 1.96 -4.68 10.02
CA GLY A 107 2.41 -3.37 10.50
C GLY A 107 3.65 -2.82 9.79
N GLN A 108 4.27 -3.58 8.89
CA GLN A 108 5.44 -3.11 8.14
C GLN A 108 5.07 -1.90 7.27
N THR A 109 5.88 -0.85 7.32
CA THR A 109 5.68 0.37 6.53
C THR A 109 6.79 0.53 5.50
N VAL A 110 6.40 0.74 4.24
CA VAL A 110 7.31 1.00 3.13
C VAL A 110 7.10 2.42 2.61
N ARG A 111 8.20 3.11 2.32
CA ARG A 111 8.18 4.43 1.67
C ARG A 111 8.31 4.26 0.16
N MET A 112 7.40 4.88 -0.58
CA MET A 112 7.43 4.91 -2.04
C MET A 112 7.20 6.34 -2.52
N GLN A 113 8.00 6.78 -3.49
CA GLN A 113 7.81 8.08 -4.11
C GLN A 113 6.87 7.97 -5.31
N VAL A 114 5.80 8.77 -5.32
CA VAL A 114 4.84 8.85 -6.43
C VAL A 114 4.79 10.29 -6.91
N GLY A 115 5.42 10.54 -8.07
CA GLY A 115 5.61 11.89 -8.59
C GLY A 115 6.45 12.74 -7.63
N LYS A 116 5.90 13.84 -7.14
CA LYS A 116 6.56 14.78 -6.21
C LYS A 116 6.23 14.54 -4.73
N LYS A 117 5.54 13.45 -4.39
CA LYS A 117 5.12 13.16 -3.01
C LYS A 117 5.62 11.81 -2.53
N ASP A 118 5.94 11.76 -1.24
CA ASP A 118 6.21 10.52 -0.51
C ASP A 118 4.91 9.91 0.03
N LEU A 119 4.70 8.64 -0.33
CA LEU A 119 3.68 7.77 0.22
C LEU A 119 4.32 6.81 1.22
N PHE A 120 3.70 6.70 2.39
CA PHE A 120 4.02 5.72 3.42
C PHE A 120 2.92 4.67 3.41
N ILE A 121 3.27 3.45 3.06
CA ILE A 121 2.31 2.36 2.87
C ILE A 121 2.51 1.40 4.02
N THR A 122 1.53 1.35 4.91
CA THR A 122 1.52 0.40 6.03
C THR A 122 0.73 -0.82 5.62
N PHE A 123 1.38 -1.98 5.61
CA PHE A 123 0.76 -3.25 5.28
C PHE A 123 0.07 -3.82 6.51
N LYS A 124 -1.21 -4.17 6.37
CA LYS A 124 -1.98 -4.86 7.40
C LYS A 124 -2.32 -6.25 6.88
N VAL A 125 -1.75 -7.28 7.50
CA VAL A 125 -1.91 -8.66 7.06
C VAL A 125 -2.99 -9.33 7.90
N THR A 126 -4.06 -9.76 7.25
CA THR A 126 -5.12 -10.53 7.92
C THR A 126 -4.57 -11.90 8.32
N GLN A 127 -4.79 -12.28 9.58
CA GLN A 127 -4.47 -13.61 10.07
C GLN A 127 -5.27 -14.67 9.30
N SER A 128 -4.65 -15.83 9.06
CA SER A 128 -5.32 -16.97 8.42
C SER A 128 -5.65 -18.00 9.50
N ASP A 129 -6.85 -18.58 9.41
CA ASP A 129 -7.24 -19.68 10.30
C ASP A 129 -6.47 -20.98 10.00
N TYR A 130 -5.97 -21.11 8.76
CA TYR A 130 -5.28 -22.30 8.28
C TYR A 130 -3.76 -22.21 8.44
N PHE A 131 -3.17 -21.05 8.13
CA PHE A 131 -1.73 -20.82 8.22
C PHE A 131 -1.35 -20.03 9.47
N LYS A 132 -0.51 -20.62 10.32
CA LYS A 132 0.15 -19.93 11.44
C LYS A 132 1.59 -19.60 11.05
N ARG A 133 1.98 -18.33 11.08
CA ARG A 133 3.35 -17.90 10.75
C ARG A 133 4.20 -17.82 12.00
N ASP A 134 5.41 -18.37 11.90
CA ASP A 134 6.48 -18.22 12.89
C ASP A 134 7.74 -17.75 12.17
N GLY A 135 7.94 -16.42 12.14
CA GLY A 135 9.01 -15.78 11.38
C GLY A 135 8.92 -16.07 9.86
N ALA A 136 9.85 -16.88 9.35
CA ALA A 136 9.88 -17.34 7.95
C ALA A 136 9.21 -18.70 7.76
N ASP A 137 8.98 -19.43 8.84
CA ASP A 137 8.40 -20.76 8.82
C ASP A 137 6.88 -20.65 8.97
N VAL A 138 6.17 -21.66 8.45
CA VAL A 138 4.71 -21.72 8.50
C VAL A 138 4.26 -23.04 9.03
N HIS A 139 3.22 -22.99 9.86
CA HIS A 139 2.61 -24.14 10.51
C HIS A 139 1.18 -24.30 10.03
N THR A 140 0.82 -25.51 9.64
CA THR A 140 -0.56 -25.88 9.31
C THR A 140 -0.93 -27.18 10.01
N GLU A 141 -2.23 -27.43 10.12
CA GLU A 141 -2.77 -28.67 10.68
C GLU A 141 -3.41 -29.48 9.54
N ALA A 142 -3.02 -30.75 9.41
CA ALA A 142 -3.60 -31.67 8.43
C ALA A 142 -4.40 -32.75 9.17
N ALA A 143 -5.72 -32.76 8.94
CA ALA A 143 -6.61 -33.77 9.49
C ALA A 143 -6.53 -35.06 8.66
N ILE A 144 -6.27 -36.19 9.31
CA ILE A 144 -6.21 -37.51 8.67
C ILE A 144 -7.15 -38.52 9.32
N SER A 145 -7.58 -39.51 8.55
CA SER A 145 -8.39 -40.61 9.09
C SER A 145 -7.53 -41.58 9.90
N LEU A 146 -8.18 -42.37 10.77
CA LEU A 146 -7.52 -43.44 11.51
C LEU A 146 -6.86 -44.47 10.57
N SER A 147 -7.51 -44.79 9.44
CA SER A 147 -6.96 -45.71 8.44
C SER A 147 -5.67 -45.17 7.81
N GLN A 148 -5.62 -43.88 7.48
CA GLN A 148 -4.42 -43.24 6.93
C GLN A 148 -3.28 -43.16 7.96
N ALA A 149 -3.61 -42.98 9.25
CA ALA A 149 -2.61 -42.97 10.31
C ALA A 149 -1.93 -44.34 10.48
N VAL A 150 -2.71 -45.43 10.38
CA VAL A 150 -2.20 -46.80 10.55
C VAL A 150 -1.52 -47.32 9.29
N LEU A 151 -2.20 -47.25 8.14
CA LEU A 151 -1.74 -47.85 6.88
C LEU A 151 -0.78 -46.95 6.09
N GLY A 152 -0.70 -45.67 6.45
CA GLY A 152 -0.05 -44.66 5.63
C GLY A 152 -0.92 -44.23 4.44
N GLY A 153 -0.45 -43.25 3.68
CA GLY A 153 -1.15 -42.76 2.50
C GLY A 153 -0.72 -41.36 2.08
N THR A 154 -1.48 -40.75 1.19
CA THR A 154 -1.25 -39.39 0.71
C THR A 154 -2.37 -38.45 1.13
N VAL A 155 -2.00 -37.27 1.60
CA VAL A 155 -2.94 -36.19 1.92
C VAL A 155 -2.54 -34.91 1.21
N ARG A 156 -3.51 -34.22 0.61
CA ARG A 156 -3.29 -32.92 0.01
C ARG A 156 -3.37 -31.85 1.08
N VAL A 157 -2.29 -31.09 1.24
CA VAL A 157 -2.17 -29.97 2.17
C VAL A 157 -2.01 -28.69 1.35
N GLN A 158 -2.75 -27.65 1.68
CA GLN A 158 -2.57 -26.35 1.02
C GLN A 158 -1.22 -25.76 1.45
N GLY A 159 -0.35 -25.49 0.50
CA GLY A 159 0.90 -24.77 0.72
C GLY A 159 0.75 -23.28 0.40
N ILE A 160 1.76 -22.50 0.76
CA ILE A 160 1.74 -21.05 0.52
C ILE A 160 1.68 -20.74 -0.95
N TYR A 161 2.45 -21.44 -1.79
CA TYR A 161 2.62 -21.19 -3.24
C TYR A 161 1.79 -22.15 -4.11
N GLU A 162 1.70 -23.40 -3.69
CA GLU A 162 1.05 -24.49 -4.39
C GLU A 162 0.53 -25.50 -3.39
N ASP A 163 -0.39 -26.36 -3.81
CA ASP A 163 -0.83 -27.48 -2.99
C ASP A 163 0.22 -28.58 -2.99
N ILE A 164 0.46 -29.16 -1.82
CA ILE A 164 1.52 -30.14 -1.60
C ILE A 164 0.88 -31.48 -1.26
N MET A 165 1.29 -32.52 -1.98
CA MET A 165 0.94 -33.90 -1.63
C MET A 165 1.90 -34.39 -0.55
N LEU A 166 1.38 -34.51 0.67
CA LEU A 166 2.09 -35.02 1.83
C LEU A 166 1.98 -36.54 1.89
N GLN A 167 3.13 -37.22 1.84
CA GLN A 167 3.21 -38.65 2.10
C GLN A 167 3.23 -38.88 3.61
N ILE A 168 2.29 -39.68 4.09
CA ILE A 168 2.14 -40.03 5.50
C ILE A 168 2.63 -41.47 5.67
N PRO A 169 3.70 -41.69 6.44
CA PRO A 169 4.19 -43.03 6.70
C PRO A 169 3.18 -43.84 7.52
N ALA A 170 3.19 -45.16 7.36
CA ALA A 170 2.41 -46.05 8.23
C ALA A 170 2.82 -45.86 9.71
N ASN A 171 1.88 -46.12 10.62
CA ASN A 171 2.04 -45.92 12.06
C ASN A 171 2.37 -44.47 12.46
N THR A 172 1.80 -43.48 11.76
CA THR A 172 1.93 -42.07 12.13
C THR A 172 1.05 -41.75 13.34
N SER A 173 1.66 -41.18 14.39
CA SER A 173 0.94 -40.73 15.58
C SER A 173 0.25 -39.38 15.37
N SER A 174 -0.78 -39.10 16.17
CA SER A 174 -1.36 -37.75 16.20
C SER A 174 -0.33 -36.74 16.73
N HIS A 175 -0.39 -35.52 16.20
CA HIS A 175 0.52 -34.41 16.45
C HIS A 175 1.96 -34.62 15.95
N THR A 176 2.23 -35.67 15.17
CA THR A 176 3.50 -35.81 14.45
C THR A 176 3.68 -34.62 13.50
N ARG A 177 4.87 -34.00 13.55
CA ARG A 177 5.22 -32.87 12.70
C ARG A 177 6.05 -33.35 11.52
N ILE A 178 5.59 -33.06 10.31
CA ILE A 178 6.32 -33.34 9.08
C ILE A 178 6.84 -32.01 8.54
N ARG A 179 8.15 -31.95 8.30
CA ARG A 179 8.81 -30.75 7.77
C ARG A 179 8.92 -30.81 6.26
N LEU A 180 8.39 -29.79 5.59
CA LEU A 180 8.54 -29.56 4.16
C LEU A 180 9.58 -28.45 3.96
N ALA A 181 10.81 -28.87 3.65
CA ALA A 181 11.95 -27.96 3.52
C ALA A 181 11.76 -26.97 2.35
N GLY A 182 12.00 -25.68 2.60
CA GLY A 182 11.93 -24.63 1.59
C GLY A 182 10.52 -24.30 1.07
N LYS A 183 9.47 -24.81 1.72
CA LYS A 183 8.07 -24.55 1.36
C LYS A 183 7.39 -23.48 2.24
N GLY A 184 8.14 -22.80 3.11
CA GLY A 184 7.71 -21.68 3.93
C GLY A 184 7.77 -20.32 3.22
N ILE A 185 7.84 -19.23 3.98
CA ILE A 185 7.81 -17.86 3.46
C ILE A 185 9.21 -17.43 3.01
N LYS A 186 9.29 -16.65 1.92
CA LYS A 186 10.55 -16.04 1.49
C LYS A 186 11.09 -15.08 2.56
N ARG A 187 12.35 -15.24 2.93
CA ARG A 187 13.02 -14.35 3.89
C ARG A 187 13.31 -13.00 3.22
N MET A 188 12.98 -11.89 3.88
CA MET A 188 13.26 -10.54 3.34
C MET A 188 14.76 -10.19 3.34
N LYS A 189 15.49 -10.58 4.39
CA LYS A 189 16.90 -10.20 4.58
C LYS A 189 17.92 -11.16 3.96
N SER A 190 17.50 -12.37 3.59
CA SER A 190 18.38 -13.42 3.09
C SER A 190 17.80 -14.10 1.85
N SER A 191 18.64 -14.53 0.93
CA SER A 191 18.20 -15.39 -0.17
C SER A 191 17.84 -16.78 0.39
N GLY A 192 16.54 -17.07 0.50
CA GLY A 192 16.06 -18.35 1.01
C GLY A 192 14.59 -18.33 1.41
N TYR A 193 14.01 -19.52 1.53
CA TYR A 193 12.67 -19.74 2.05
C TYR A 193 12.77 -20.36 3.44
N GLY A 194 11.77 -20.11 4.28
CA GLY A 194 11.57 -20.92 5.48
C GLY A 194 11.00 -22.29 5.14
N ASP A 195 10.68 -23.03 6.19
CA ASP A 195 10.11 -24.38 6.10
C ASP A 195 8.61 -24.36 6.42
N HIS A 196 7.89 -25.34 5.87
CA HIS A 196 6.48 -25.54 6.19
C HIS A 196 6.33 -26.80 7.06
N TYR A 197 5.91 -26.61 8.30
CA TYR A 197 5.64 -27.67 9.25
C TYR A 197 4.16 -28.04 9.24
N VAL A 198 3.87 -29.28 8.86
CA VAL A 198 2.52 -29.82 8.90
C VAL A 198 2.37 -30.67 10.15
N THR A 199 1.45 -30.29 11.03
CA THR A 199 1.09 -31.09 12.20
C THR A 199 -0.07 -31.99 11.84
N VAL A 200 0.15 -33.30 11.89
CA VAL A 200 -0.87 -34.30 11.58
C VAL A 200 -1.82 -34.43 12.75
N LYS A 201 -3.13 -34.40 12.51
CA LYS A 201 -4.16 -34.59 13.54
C LYS A 201 -5.09 -35.73 13.13
N VAL A 202 -5.11 -36.80 13.91
CA VAL A 202 -5.98 -37.95 13.62
C VAL A 202 -7.40 -37.60 14.05
N VAL A 203 -8.32 -37.61 13.10
CA VAL A 203 -9.75 -37.38 13.34
C VAL A 203 -10.46 -38.73 13.36
N ILE A 204 -11.14 -38.99 14.48
CA ILE A 204 -11.96 -40.18 14.64
C ILE A 204 -13.35 -39.85 14.08
N PRO A 205 -13.84 -40.55 13.03
CA PRO A 205 -15.20 -40.37 12.55
C PRO A 205 -16.20 -40.73 13.65
N LYS A 206 -17.32 -39.99 13.73
CA LYS A 206 -18.43 -40.29 14.64
C LYS A 206 -19.31 -41.39 14.07
#